data_AF-X0V0Y1-F1
#
_entry.id   AF-X0V0Y1-F1
#
_cell.length_a   1.000
_cell.length_b   1.000
_cell.length_c   1.000
_cell.angle_alpha   90.00
_cell.angle_beta   90.00
_cell.angle_gamma   90.00
#
_symmetry.space_group_name_H-M   'P 1'
#
loop_
_entity.id
_entity.type
_entity.pdbx_description
1 polymer ?
#
loop_
_entity_poly.entity_id
_entity_poly.type
_entity_poly.pdbx_seq_one_letter_code
_entity_poly.pdbx_strand_id
1 'polypeptide(L)'
;MPRVTHVKSARKDNPAHGIKKGDSYYWWAFRMGRTSIKKFSKTPPKPWELTQSAFWQEQLQLIDQIETACGSAENALQSINMNFMDDLSNELEGVLNDIENLKDQAEESLYNLPEQLQDSHMLNDRMNDLESWHDEMDSARDRLEELSPLIDEYNAMPDPVEGDDDDVVKEEKFTEIEDLLNDIVGEIGSTDYQGS
;
A
#
# COMPACT_ATOMS: atom_id res chain seq x y z
N MET A 1 6.73 13.25 -14.34
CA MET A 1 7.40 13.33 -13.03
C MET A 1 8.79 13.97 -13.15
N PRO A 2 9.29 14.68 -12.11
CA PRO A 2 10.62 15.25 -12.07
C PRO A 2 11.68 14.14 -12.07
N ARG A 3 12.82 14.40 -12.71
CA ARG A 3 13.92 13.44 -12.75
C ARG A 3 14.68 13.45 -11.42
N VAL A 4 14.74 12.30 -10.76
CA VAL A 4 15.56 12.11 -9.56
C VAL A 4 17.03 11.92 -9.96
N THR A 5 17.92 12.64 -9.28
CA THR A 5 19.37 12.52 -9.47
C THR A 5 20.01 12.03 -8.18
N HIS A 6 20.65 10.86 -8.23
CA HIS A 6 21.47 10.35 -7.14
C HIS A 6 22.90 10.88 -7.25
N VAL A 7 23.34 11.61 -6.21
CA VAL A 7 24.71 12.07 -6.05
C VAL A 7 25.41 11.13 -5.08
N LYS A 8 26.35 10.34 -5.59
CA LYS A 8 27.06 9.31 -4.80
C LYS A 8 27.93 9.88 -3.67
N SER A 9 28.45 11.10 -3.85
CA SER A 9 29.28 11.77 -2.85
C SER A 9 29.22 13.28 -3.01
N ALA A 10 28.74 13.97 -1.96
CA ALA A 10 28.60 15.42 -1.94
C ALA A 10 29.96 16.11 -1.97
N ARG A 11 30.13 17.07 -2.89
CA ARG A 11 31.38 17.86 -3.00
C ARG A 11 31.47 18.99 -1.97
N LYS A 12 30.32 19.44 -1.46
CA LYS A 12 30.17 20.56 -0.53
C LYS A 12 29.14 20.20 0.53
N ASP A 13 29.28 20.78 1.71
CA ASP A 13 28.27 20.69 2.76
C ASP A 13 27.01 21.46 2.34
N ASN A 14 25.85 20.88 2.65
CA ASN A 14 24.56 21.50 2.54
C ASN A 14 23.81 21.35 3.88
N PRO A 15 24.12 22.23 4.86
CA PRO A 15 23.61 22.10 6.22
C PRO A 15 22.09 22.25 6.31
N ALA A 16 21.45 22.96 5.38
CA ALA A 16 19.99 23.12 5.33
C ALA A 16 19.24 21.78 5.18
N HIS A 17 19.90 20.77 4.62
CA HIS A 17 19.34 19.43 4.43
C HIS A 17 20.16 18.36 5.18
N GLY A 18 21.04 18.78 6.09
CA GLY A 18 21.89 17.89 6.88
C GLY A 18 22.90 17.07 6.06
N ILE A 19 23.19 17.43 4.80
CA ILE A 19 24.10 16.69 3.92
C ILE A 19 25.52 17.22 4.14
N LYS A 20 26.46 16.35 4.54
CA LYS A 20 27.88 16.70 4.68
C LYS A 20 28.65 16.32 3.42
N LYS A 21 29.81 16.93 3.20
CA LYS A 21 30.76 16.56 2.16
C LYS A 21 31.13 15.09 2.35
N GLY A 22 31.03 14.32 1.27
CA GLY A 22 31.20 12.87 1.29
C GLY A 22 29.89 12.11 1.22
N ASP A 23 28.80 12.63 1.81
CA ASP A 23 27.51 11.93 1.92
C ASP A 23 26.88 11.69 0.53
N SER A 24 26.23 10.54 0.36
CA SER A 24 25.33 10.31 -0.76
C SER A 24 23.98 10.97 -0.51
N TYR A 25 23.36 11.53 -1.55
CA TYR A 25 22.02 12.13 -1.45
C TYR A 25 21.30 12.13 -2.80
N TYR A 26 19.99 12.30 -2.75
CA TYR A 26 19.11 12.44 -3.89
C TYR A 26 18.63 13.88 -3.99
N TRP A 27 18.45 14.36 -5.22
CA TRP A 27 17.78 15.63 -5.45
C TRP A 27 16.91 15.56 -6.71
N TRP A 28 15.82 16.33 -6.68
CA TRP A 28 14.92 16.51 -7.81
C TRP A 28 14.49 17.96 -7.87
N ALA A 29 13.91 18.38 -9.00
CA ALA A 29 13.46 19.74 -9.17
C ALA A 29 12.10 19.81 -9.86
N PHE A 30 11.20 20.60 -9.28
CA PHE A 30 9.93 20.96 -9.90
C PHE A 30 10.12 22.25 -10.70
N ARG A 31 9.69 22.22 -11.96
CA ARG A 31 9.78 23.36 -12.86
C ARG A 31 8.54 24.23 -12.67
N MET A 32 8.67 25.38 -12.01
CA MET A 32 7.59 26.33 -11.79
C MET A 32 7.86 27.63 -12.53
N GLY A 33 7.40 27.70 -13.78
CA GLY A 33 7.62 28.85 -14.65
C GLY A 33 9.11 29.11 -14.93
N ARG A 34 9.57 30.32 -14.61
CA ARG A 34 10.99 30.73 -14.79
C ARG A 34 11.93 30.20 -13.71
N THR A 35 11.39 29.70 -12.60
CA THR A 35 12.16 29.25 -11.44
C THR A 35 11.99 27.74 -11.26
N SER A 36 12.97 27.07 -10.67
CA SER A 36 12.86 25.66 -10.29
C SER A 36 13.06 25.51 -8.80
N ILE A 37 12.16 24.80 -8.14
CA ILE A 37 12.30 24.46 -6.73
C ILE A 37 13.05 23.14 -6.65
N LYS A 38 14.27 23.18 -6.10
CA LYS A 38 15.06 21.97 -5.83
C LYS A 38 14.70 21.40 -4.47
N LYS A 39 14.54 20.08 -4.43
CA LYS A 39 14.34 19.28 -3.23
C LYS A 39 15.53 18.34 -3.06
N PHE A 40 15.85 18.01 -1.83
CA PHE A 40 16.97 17.15 -1.45
C PHE A 40 16.51 16.15 -0.41
N SER A 41 16.94 14.90 -0.52
CA SER A 41 16.74 13.86 0.49
C SER A 41 17.99 13.00 0.61
N LYS A 42 18.22 12.41 1.79
CA LYS A 42 19.28 11.42 1.98
C LYS A 42 18.86 10.03 1.52
N THR A 43 17.57 9.74 1.61
CA THR A 43 16.95 8.50 1.14
C THR A 43 16.38 8.69 -0.27
N PRO A 44 16.20 7.60 -1.03
CA PRO A 44 15.45 7.66 -2.28
C PRO A 44 14.06 8.26 -2.01
N PRO A 45 13.61 9.22 -2.82
CA PRO A 45 12.29 9.80 -2.63
C PRO A 45 11.21 8.78 -2.98
N LYS A 46 10.11 8.80 -2.23
CA LYS A 46 8.92 7.98 -2.55
C LYS A 46 8.17 8.58 -3.75
N PRO A 47 7.40 7.78 -4.53
CA PRO A 47 6.67 8.27 -5.70
C PRO A 47 5.77 9.48 -5.42
N TRP A 48 5.07 9.49 -4.29
CA TRP A 48 4.21 10.60 -3.88
C TRP A 48 5.01 11.90 -3.60
N GLU A 49 6.28 11.84 -3.22
CA GLU A 49 7.15 13.03 -3.05
C GLU A 49 7.56 13.68 -4.38
N LEU A 50 7.31 12.99 -5.50
CA LEU A 50 7.68 13.41 -6.86
C LEU A 50 6.53 14.07 -7.61
N THR A 51 5.37 14.27 -6.98
CA THR A 51 4.25 15.03 -7.55
C THR A 51 3.91 16.24 -6.69
N GLN A 52 3.25 17.24 -7.29
CA GLN A 52 2.74 18.43 -6.60
C GLN A 52 1.20 18.45 -6.54
N SER A 53 0.54 17.52 -7.22
CA SER A 53 -0.91 17.42 -7.17
C SER A 53 -1.29 16.65 -5.91
N ALA A 54 -2.10 17.28 -5.04
CA ALA A 54 -2.56 16.68 -3.79
C ALA A 54 -3.22 15.31 -4.04
N PHE A 55 -4.17 15.24 -4.97
CA PHE A 55 -4.79 13.99 -5.38
C PHE A 55 -3.77 12.88 -5.74
N TRP A 56 -2.79 13.19 -6.59
CA TRP A 56 -1.77 12.20 -6.96
C TRP A 56 -0.82 11.87 -5.81
N GLN A 57 -0.63 12.77 -4.84
CA GLN A 57 0.15 12.45 -3.63
C GLN A 57 -0.59 11.42 -2.80
N GLU A 58 -1.87 11.67 -2.52
CA GLU A 58 -2.72 10.79 -1.72
C GLU A 58 -2.92 9.43 -2.41
N GLN A 59 -3.21 9.41 -3.71
CA GLN A 59 -3.33 8.14 -4.45
C GLN A 59 -2.02 7.33 -4.45
N LEU A 60 -0.86 7.97 -4.61
CA LEU A 60 0.43 7.27 -4.57
C LEU A 60 0.85 6.87 -3.15
N GLN A 61 0.31 7.52 -2.12
CA GLN A 61 0.45 7.08 -0.73
C GLN A 61 -0.41 5.85 -0.47
N LEU A 62 -1.65 5.86 -0.97
CA LEU A 62 -2.55 4.73 -0.90
C LEU A 62 -1.95 3.47 -1.55
N ILE A 63 -1.35 3.60 -2.73
CA ILE A 63 -0.64 2.49 -3.38
C ILE A 63 0.50 1.95 -2.50
N ASP A 64 1.29 2.84 -1.88
CA ASP A 64 2.38 2.45 -0.96
C ASP A 64 1.86 1.76 0.32
N GLN A 65 0.65 2.11 0.78
CA GLN A 65 -0.03 1.42 1.88
C GLN A 65 -0.54 0.03 1.47
N ILE A 66 -1.14 -0.10 0.28
CA ILE A 66 -1.59 -1.38 -0.29
C ILE A 66 -0.38 -2.31 -0.48
N GLU A 67 0.73 -1.82 -1.04
CA GLU A 67 1.98 -2.59 -1.16
C GLU A 67 2.51 -3.04 0.22
N THR A 68 2.36 -2.20 1.24
CA THR A 68 2.75 -2.55 2.62
C THR A 68 1.85 -3.67 3.16
N ALA A 69 0.53 -3.56 3.02
CA ALA A 69 -0.43 -4.58 3.45
C ALA A 69 -0.20 -5.92 2.73
N CYS A 70 0.09 -5.89 1.43
CA CYS A 70 0.45 -7.07 0.65
C CYS A 70 1.73 -7.72 1.20
N GLY A 71 2.77 -6.93 1.45
CA GLY A 71 4.01 -7.42 2.07
C GLY A 71 3.81 -7.97 3.49
N SER A 72 2.93 -7.36 4.28
CA SER A 72 2.52 -7.88 5.59
C SER A 72 1.87 -9.26 5.45
N ALA A 73 0.91 -9.39 4.52
CA ALA A 73 0.22 -10.65 4.23
C ALA A 73 1.17 -11.75 3.73
N GLU A 74 2.14 -11.42 2.87
CA GLU A 74 3.17 -12.37 2.42
C GLU A 74 4.08 -12.83 3.57
N ASN A 75 4.44 -11.94 4.50
CA ASN A 75 5.25 -12.31 5.66
C ASN A 75 4.48 -13.22 6.64
N ALA A 76 3.15 -13.11 6.69
CA ALA A 76 2.32 -13.97 7.53
C ALA A 76 2.40 -15.44 7.16
N LEU A 77 2.52 -15.74 5.86
CA LEU A 77 2.75 -17.10 5.36
C LEU A 77 3.99 -17.74 5.99
N GLN A 78 4.98 -16.94 6.39
CA GLN A 78 6.23 -17.42 6.99
C GLN A 78 6.14 -17.60 8.51
N SER A 79 5.18 -16.93 9.16
CA SER A 79 4.99 -17.01 10.61
C SER A 79 3.52 -16.86 10.95
N ILE A 80 2.76 -17.96 10.94
CA ILE A 80 1.38 -18.00 11.41
C ILE A 80 1.37 -17.59 12.90
N ASN A 81 1.03 -16.33 13.16
CA ASN A 81 0.97 -15.77 14.50
C ASN A 81 -0.21 -14.81 14.58
N MET A 82 -0.98 -14.86 15.67
CA MET A 82 -2.20 -14.06 15.83
C MET A 82 -1.96 -12.56 15.74
N ASN A 83 -0.81 -12.07 16.22
CA ASN A 83 -0.51 -10.63 16.18
C ASN A 83 -0.50 -10.06 14.76
N PHE A 84 -0.19 -10.88 13.75
CA PHE A 84 -0.19 -10.42 12.37
C PHE A 84 -1.60 -10.11 11.84
N MET A 85 -2.62 -10.85 12.27
CA MET A 85 -3.98 -10.62 11.75
C MET A 85 -4.53 -9.28 12.22
N ASP A 86 -4.29 -8.94 13.48
CA ASP A 86 -4.63 -7.62 14.02
C ASP A 86 -3.89 -6.53 13.23
N ASP A 87 -2.60 -6.72 12.95
CA ASP A 87 -1.80 -5.75 12.18
C ASP A 87 -2.35 -5.57 10.75
N LEU A 88 -2.58 -6.66 10.00
CA LEU A 88 -3.12 -6.58 8.63
C LEU A 88 -4.55 -6.02 8.61
N SER A 89 -5.39 -6.40 9.57
CA SER A 89 -6.75 -5.86 9.67
C SER A 89 -6.75 -4.35 9.89
N ASN A 90 -5.87 -3.86 10.78
CA ASN A 90 -5.71 -2.43 11.01
C ASN A 90 -5.15 -1.71 9.76
N GLU A 91 -4.23 -2.34 9.02
CA GLU A 91 -3.70 -1.81 7.76
C GLU A 91 -4.81 -1.69 6.69
N LEU A 92 -5.62 -2.74 6.51
CA LEU A 92 -6.75 -2.74 5.58
C LEU A 92 -7.82 -1.72 5.96
N GLU A 93 -8.16 -1.59 7.24
CA GLU A 93 -9.09 -0.57 7.72
C GLU A 93 -8.55 0.85 7.45
N GLY A 94 -7.24 1.05 7.62
CA GLY A 94 -6.58 2.31 7.24
C GLY A 94 -6.72 2.61 5.75
N VAL A 95 -6.43 1.62 4.89
CA VAL A 95 -6.56 1.73 3.43
C VAL A 95 -7.99 2.04 3.01
N LEU A 96 -8.99 1.36 3.58
CA LEU A 96 -10.42 1.60 3.29
C LEU A 96 -10.83 3.03 3.64
N ASN A 97 -10.48 3.51 4.83
CA ASN A 97 -10.75 4.89 5.24
C ASN A 97 -10.07 5.91 4.30
N ASP A 98 -8.83 5.66 3.89
CA ASP A 98 -8.11 6.53 2.97
C ASP A 98 -8.73 6.53 1.55
N ILE A 99 -9.26 5.39 1.09
CA ILE A 99 -10.05 5.31 -0.16
C ILE A 99 -11.32 6.17 -0.06
N GLU A 100 -12.10 6.02 1.01
CA GLU A 100 -13.33 6.81 1.21
C GLU A 100 -13.02 8.32 1.23
N ASN A 101 -12.00 8.73 1.97
CA ASN A 101 -11.55 10.11 2.01
C ASN A 101 -11.17 10.65 0.62
N LEU A 102 -10.51 9.82 -0.21
CA LEU A 102 -10.10 10.22 -1.55
C LEU A 102 -11.30 10.26 -2.52
N LYS A 103 -12.30 9.38 -2.35
CA LYS A 103 -13.57 9.42 -3.09
C LYS A 103 -14.35 10.69 -2.77
N ASP A 104 -14.51 11.03 -1.50
CA ASP A 104 -15.19 12.25 -1.06
C ASP A 104 -14.55 13.51 -1.66
N GLN A 105 -13.21 13.56 -1.68
CA GLN A 105 -12.48 14.67 -2.31
C GLN A 105 -12.68 14.74 -3.83
N ALA A 106 -12.74 13.59 -4.50
CA ALA A 106 -12.98 13.53 -5.94
C ALA A 106 -14.41 13.99 -6.28
N GLU A 107 -15.39 13.59 -5.47
CA GLU A 107 -16.79 13.97 -5.60
C GLU A 107 -16.98 15.47 -5.32
N GLU A 108 -16.42 16.00 -4.23
CA GLU A 108 -16.44 17.44 -3.94
C GLU A 108 -15.78 18.25 -5.07
N SER A 109 -14.67 17.75 -5.61
CA SER A 109 -14.01 18.38 -6.76
C SER A 109 -14.90 18.38 -8.00
N LEU A 110 -15.66 17.31 -8.24
CA LEU A 110 -16.61 17.21 -9.34
C LEU A 110 -17.73 18.24 -9.19
N TYR A 111 -18.34 18.34 -8.01
CA TYR A 111 -19.42 19.30 -7.74
C TYR A 111 -18.99 20.76 -7.88
N ASN A 112 -17.73 21.05 -7.56
CA ASN A 112 -17.15 22.39 -7.68
C ASN A 112 -16.76 22.78 -9.13
N LEU A 113 -16.78 21.84 -10.08
CA LEU A 113 -16.53 22.15 -11.48
C LEU A 113 -17.75 22.84 -12.13
N PRO A 114 -17.53 23.71 -13.15
CA PRO A 114 -18.61 24.22 -13.97
C PRO A 114 -19.36 23.08 -14.66
N GLU A 115 -20.68 23.19 -14.83
CA GLU A 115 -21.58 22.17 -15.40
C GLU A 115 -21.07 21.61 -16.75
N GLN A 116 -20.39 22.42 -17.56
CA GLN A 116 -19.79 22.04 -18.85
C GLN A 116 -18.58 21.10 -18.73
N LEU A 117 -17.98 21.02 -17.54
CA LEU A 117 -16.82 20.19 -17.20
C LEU A 117 -17.16 19.09 -16.19
N GLN A 118 -18.39 19.04 -15.69
CA GLN A 118 -18.85 17.99 -14.76
C GLN A 118 -19.00 16.63 -15.44
N ASP A 119 -19.25 16.57 -16.75
CA ASP A 119 -19.21 15.33 -17.55
C ASP A 119 -17.76 14.86 -17.84
N SER A 120 -16.78 15.30 -17.05
CA SER A 120 -15.38 14.91 -17.18
C SER A 120 -15.21 13.41 -16.87
N HIS A 121 -14.96 12.62 -17.91
CA HIS A 121 -14.59 11.20 -17.79
C HIS A 121 -13.46 10.95 -16.77
N MET A 122 -12.48 11.86 -16.66
CA MET A 122 -11.31 11.67 -15.79
C MET A 122 -11.65 11.51 -14.30
N LEU A 123 -12.64 12.23 -13.77
CA LEU A 123 -13.00 12.13 -12.35
C LEU A 123 -13.91 10.92 -12.10
N ASN A 124 -14.81 10.62 -13.04
CA ASN A 124 -15.65 9.42 -12.97
C ASN A 124 -14.80 8.15 -13.06
N ASP A 125 -13.83 8.09 -13.97
CA ASP A 125 -12.91 6.95 -14.09
C ASP A 125 -12.13 6.73 -12.78
N ARG A 126 -11.64 7.81 -12.15
CA ARG A 126 -10.96 7.72 -10.85
C ARG A 126 -11.87 7.22 -9.73
N MET A 127 -13.11 7.67 -9.68
CA MET A 127 -14.05 7.22 -8.66
C MET A 127 -14.38 5.73 -8.85
N ASN A 128 -14.53 5.28 -10.10
CA ASN A 128 -14.71 3.86 -10.41
C ASN A 128 -13.49 3.02 -10.01
N ASP A 129 -12.27 3.52 -10.28
CA ASP A 129 -11.03 2.84 -9.86
C ASP A 129 -10.98 2.71 -8.33
N LEU A 130 -11.30 3.79 -7.60
CA LEU A 130 -11.34 3.79 -6.14
C LEU A 130 -12.45 2.91 -5.56
N GLU A 131 -13.59 2.80 -6.25
CA GLU A 131 -14.67 1.89 -5.86
C GLU A 131 -14.27 0.43 -6.06
N SER A 132 -13.62 0.09 -7.18
CA SER A 132 -13.04 -1.25 -7.37
C SER A 132 -12.05 -1.59 -6.26
N TRP A 133 -11.13 -0.67 -5.95
CA TRP A 133 -10.15 -0.87 -4.88
C TRP A 133 -10.81 -1.02 -3.52
N HIS A 134 -11.86 -0.23 -3.25
CA HIS A 134 -12.63 -0.36 -2.01
C HIS A 134 -13.22 -1.77 -1.89
N ASP A 135 -13.91 -2.24 -2.93
CA ASP A 135 -14.55 -3.57 -2.93
C ASP A 135 -13.53 -4.71 -2.78
N GLU A 136 -12.36 -4.59 -3.43
CA GLU A 136 -11.27 -5.56 -3.30
C GLU A 136 -10.70 -5.60 -1.87
N MET A 137 -10.48 -4.44 -1.24
CA MET A 137 -9.96 -4.37 0.14
C MET A 137 -11.00 -4.80 1.18
N ASP A 138 -12.27 -4.49 0.95
CA ASP A 138 -13.38 -4.90 1.82
C ASP A 138 -13.56 -6.43 1.79
N SER A 139 -13.49 -7.03 0.60
CA SER A 139 -13.45 -8.49 0.41
C SER A 139 -12.25 -9.14 1.12
N ALA A 140 -11.06 -8.58 0.94
CA ALA A 140 -9.84 -9.08 1.58
C ALA A 140 -9.93 -9.02 3.12
N ARG A 141 -10.52 -7.95 3.67
CA ARG A 141 -10.78 -7.81 5.12
C ARG A 141 -11.76 -8.87 5.61
N ASP A 142 -12.87 -9.08 4.92
CA ASP A 142 -13.86 -10.08 5.31
C ASP A 142 -13.26 -11.50 5.33
N ARG A 143 -12.41 -11.83 4.34
CA ARG A 143 -11.65 -13.10 4.32
C ARG A 143 -10.64 -13.22 5.45
N LEU A 144 -10.01 -12.12 5.86
CA LEU A 144 -9.12 -12.12 7.01
C LEU A 144 -9.86 -12.49 8.31
N GLU A 145 -11.14 -12.10 8.44
CA GLU A 145 -11.98 -12.49 9.57
C GLU A 145 -12.25 -14.01 9.59
N GLU A 146 -12.38 -14.64 8.40
CA GLU A 146 -12.54 -16.09 8.26
C GLU A 146 -11.31 -16.90 8.71
N LEU A 147 -10.11 -16.30 8.68
CA LEU A 147 -8.87 -16.92 9.15
C LEU A 147 -8.79 -17.05 10.67
N SER A 148 -9.48 -16.18 11.42
CA SER A 148 -9.42 -16.17 12.89
C SER A 148 -9.76 -17.53 13.52
N PRO A 149 -10.93 -18.14 13.23
CA PRO A 149 -11.26 -19.44 13.80
C PRO A 149 -10.30 -20.56 13.36
N LEU A 150 -9.73 -20.49 12.15
CA LEU A 150 -8.80 -21.50 11.65
C LEU A 150 -7.45 -21.46 12.36
N ILE A 151 -6.94 -20.25 12.60
CA ILE A 151 -5.68 -20.03 13.34
C ILE A 151 -5.85 -20.43 14.82
N ASP A 152 -6.99 -20.10 15.43
CA ASP A 152 -7.33 -20.56 16.78
C ASP A 152 -7.33 -22.08 16.88
N GLU A 153 -7.98 -22.74 15.91
CA GLU A 153 -8.04 -24.20 15.82
C GLU A 153 -6.63 -24.81 15.66
N TYR A 154 -5.84 -24.29 14.72
CA TYR A 154 -4.47 -24.74 14.46
C TYR A 154 -3.55 -24.60 15.68
N ASN A 155 -3.62 -23.47 16.40
CA ASN A 155 -2.81 -23.23 17.59
C ASN A 155 -3.25 -24.07 18.80
N ALA A 156 -4.53 -24.46 18.86
CA ALA A 156 -5.04 -25.33 19.90
C ALA A 156 -4.67 -26.81 19.68
N MET A 157 -4.24 -27.20 18.47
CA MET A 157 -3.78 -28.55 18.18
C MET A 157 -2.45 -28.85 18.87
N PRO A 158 -2.32 -30.02 19.53
CA PRO A 158 -1.05 -30.44 20.10
C PRO A 158 0.04 -30.48 19.03
N ASP A 159 1.30 -30.31 19.43
CA ASP A 159 2.39 -30.57 18.51
C ASP A 159 2.41 -32.06 18.18
N PRO A 160 2.43 -32.40 16.88
CA PRO A 160 2.34 -33.78 16.48
C PRO A 160 3.59 -34.54 16.92
N VAL A 161 3.38 -35.79 17.32
CA VAL A 161 4.46 -36.72 17.60
C VAL A 161 4.80 -37.42 16.28
N GLU A 162 6.07 -37.37 15.85
CA GLU A 162 6.53 -37.91 14.57
C GLU A 162 5.84 -39.25 14.21
N GLY A 163 4.99 -39.22 13.17
CA GLY A 163 4.38 -40.40 12.57
C GLY A 163 3.02 -40.83 13.13
N ASP A 164 2.32 -39.97 13.87
CA ASP A 164 0.93 -40.19 14.30
C ASP A 164 -0.07 -39.50 13.35
N ASP A 165 -1.34 -39.93 13.38
CA ASP A 165 -2.40 -39.40 12.50
C ASP A 165 -2.62 -37.87 12.69
N ASP A 166 -2.22 -37.33 13.85
CA ASP A 166 -2.30 -35.90 14.19
C ASP A 166 -1.35 -35.01 13.35
N ASP A 167 -0.25 -35.57 12.78
CA ASP A 167 0.63 -34.85 11.83
C ASP A 167 -0.17 -34.42 10.58
N VAL A 168 -1.01 -35.32 10.06
CA VAL A 168 -1.78 -35.11 8.82
C VAL A 168 -2.84 -34.04 9.00
N VAL A 169 -3.54 -34.04 10.15
CA VAL A 169 -4.60 -33.07 10.43
C VAL A 169 -4.05 -31.66 10.59
N LYS A 170 -2.92 -31.50 11.28
CA LYS A 170 -2.27 -30.19 11.47
C LYS A 170 -1.72 -29.65 10.14
N GLU A 171 -1.20 -30.52 9.28
CA GLU A 171 -0.75 -30.16 7.93
C GLU A 171 -1.92 -29.74 7.03
N GLU A 172 -3.05 -30.45 7.04
CA GLU A 172 -4.26 -30.07 6.28
C GLU A 172 -4.77 -28.68 6.69
N LYS A 173 -4.79 -28.39 7.99
CA LYS A 173 -5.19 -27.06 8.50
C LYS A 173 -4.21 -25.96 8.15
N PHE A 174 -2.92 -26.26 8.16
CA PHE A 174 -1.90 -25.33 7.70
C PHE A 174 -2.12 -24.98 6.23
N THR A 175 -2.39 -25.97 5.37
CA THR A 175 -2.69 -25.74 3.95
C THR A 175 -3.96 -24.91 3.75
N GLU A 176 -5.03 -25.15 4.53
CA GLU A 176 -6.26 -24.36 4.48
C GLU A 176 -5.99 -22.87 4.80
N ILE A 177 -5.17 -22.59 5.82
CA ILE A 177 -4.75 -21.23 6.18
C ILE A 177 -3.88 -20.61 5.08
N GLU A 178 -2.94 -21.39 4.53
CA GLU A 178 -2.02 -20.93 3.47
C GLU A 178 -2.78 -20.56 2.19
N ASP A 179 -3.75 -21.38 1.77
CA ASP A 179 -4.59 -21.14 0.60
C ASP A 179 -5.41 -19.85 0.76
N LEU A 180 -6.05 -19.64 1.92
CA LEU A 180 -6.81 -18.42 2.20
C LEU A 180 -5.93 -17.17 2.25
N LEU A 181 -4.74 -17.27 2.84
CA LEU A 181 -3.78 -16.15 2.85
C LEU A 181 -3.29 -15.83 1.44
N ASN A 182 -3.02 -16.83 0.60
CA ASN A 182 -2.65 -16.62 -0.79
C ASN A 182 -3.77 -15.95 -1.59
N ASP A 183 -5.03 -16.30 -1.32
CA ASP A 183 -6.19 -15.66 -1.92
C ASP A 183 -6.30 -14.19 -1.48
N ILE A 184 -6.10 -13.89 -0.20
CA ILE A 184 -6.08 -12.50 0.33
C ILE A 184 -4.95 -11.70 -0.31
N VAL A 185 -3.74 -12.25 -0.38
CA VAL A 185 -2.59 -11.62 -1.06
C VAL A 185 -2.93 -11.36 -2.53
N GLY A 186 -3.58 -12.32 -3.19
CA GLY A 186 -4.03 -12.19 -4.57
C GLY A 186 -5.03 -11.06 -4.78
N GLU A 187 -5.98 -10.88 -3.86
CA GLU A 187 -6.97 -9.78 -3.90
C GLU A 187 -6.32 -8.43 -3.63
N ILE A 188 -5.45 -8.34 -2.62
CA ILE A 188 -4.73 -7.10 -2.32
C ILE A 188 -3.82 -6.72 -3.50
N GLY A 189 -3.06 -7.69 -4.04
CA GLY A 189 -2.12 -7.49 -5.16
C GLY A 189 -2.76 -7.33 -6.54
N SER A 190 -4.02 -7.74 -6.71
CA SER A 190 -4.81 -7.56 -7.94
C SER A 190 -4.96 -6.08 -8.35
N THR A 191 -4.93 -5.19 -7.36
CA THR A 191 -5.05 -3.73 -7.54
C THR A 191 -3.88 -3.08 -8.30
N ASP A 192 -2.90 -3.87 -8.78
CA ASP A 192 -1.79 -3.44 -9.62
C ASP A 192 -2.24 -2.45 -10.71
N TYR A 193 -1.97 -1.17 -10.46
CA TYR A 193 -2.32 -0.06 -11.32
C TYR A 193 -1.75 -0.29 -12.72
N GLN A 194 -2.60 -0.64 -13.69
CA GLN A 194 -2.25 -0.65 -15.10
C GLN A 194 -2.11 0.79 -15.62
N GLY A 195 -1.10 1.49 -15.11
CA GLY A 195 -0.74 2.83 -15.54
C GLY A 195 -0.31 2.81 -17.01
N SER A 196 -1.22 3.22 -17.90
CA SER A 196 -0.94 3.57 -19.30
C SER A 196 -0.41 5.00 -19.42
#